data_AF-A0A831UA42-F1
#
_entry.id   AF-A0A831UA42-F1
#
_cell.length_a   1.000
_cell.length_b   1.000
_cell.length_c   1.000
_cell.angle_alpha   90.00
_cell.angle_beta   90.00
_cell.angle_gamma   90.00
#
_symmetry.space_group_name_H-M   'P 1'
#
loop_
_entity.id
_entity.type
_entity.pdbx_description
1 polymer ?
#
loop_
_entity_poly.entity_id
_entity_poly.type
_entity_poly.pdbx_seq_one_letter_code
_entity_poly.pdbx_strand_id
1 'polypeptide(L)'
;MIESPPRRGDSLMKKKRYQAEQIVQILQEAERGEMTIGDVCRRYEMSEATFYRWRRVYGDMKVPEVKRLRELEQENARLKRIVAERDLEIDAMKEVLSKKW
;
A
#
# COMPACT_ATOMS: atom_id res chain seq x y z
N MET A 1 36.16 27.74 20.42
CA MET A 1 34.77 27.49 20.00
C MET A 1 34.87 26.65 18.73
N ILE A 2 34.92 25.31 18.86
CA ILE A 2 35.15 24.40 17.74
C ILE A 2 33.77 23.94 17.27
N GLU A 3 33.33 24.43 16.12
CA GLU A 3 32.13 23.94 15.45
C GLU A 3 32.34 22.46 15.14
N SER A 4 31.52 21.60 15.76
CA SER A 4 31.56 20.16 15.51
C SER A 4 31.07 19.88 14.08
N PRO A 5 31.73 18.98 13.32
CA PRO A 5 31.32 18.67 11.97
C PRO A 5 29.95 17.95 11.97
N PRO A 6 29.13 18.14 10.92
CA PRO A 6 27.82 17.52 10.83
C PRO A 6 27.95 16.00 10.90
N ARG A 7 27.15 15.37 11.77
CA ARG A 7 27.12 13.90 11.87
C ARG A 7 26.70 13.35 10.51
N ARG A 8 27.54 12.49 9.92
CA ARG A 8 27.20 11.67 8.75
C ARG A 8 26.00 10.79 9.12
N GLY A 9 24.80 11.26 8.80
CA GLY A 9 23.56 10.58 9.15
C GLY A 9 22.29 11.28 8.63
N ASP A 10 22.34 12.59 8.40
CA ASP A 10 21.17 13.36 7.92
C ASP A 10 20.96 13.30 6.40
N SER A 11 21.26 12.16 5.77
CA SER A 11 20.56 11.83 4.53
C SER A 11 19.22 11.25 4.95
N LEU A 12 18.21 12.11 5.05
CA LEU A 12 16.80 11.72 5.00
C LEU A 12 16.64 10.84 3.75
N MET A 13 16.84 9.51 3.89
CA MET A 13 16.66 8.56 2.82
C MET A 13 15.28 8.84 2.23
N LYS A 14 15.24 9.35 0.99
CA LYS A 14 13.98 9.60 0.29
C LYS A 14 13.21 8.29 0.36
N LYS A 15 12.10 8.27 1.10
CA LYS A 15 11.28 7.08 1.27
C LYS A 15 10.70 6.73 -0.09
N LYS A 16 11.39 5.86 -0.81
CA LYS A 16 10.90 5.29 -2.07
C LYS A 16 9.64 4.50 -1.73
N ARG A 17 8.50 4.94 -2.28
CA ARG A 17 7.23 4.25 -2.11
C ARG A 17 7.18 3.11 -3.12
N TYR A 18 6.97 1.91 -2.62
CA TYR A 18 6.78 0.71 -3.42
C TYR A 18 5.31 0.39 -3.50
N GLN A 19 4.82 0.12 -4.72
CA GLN A 19 3.49 -0.44 -4.91
C GLN A 19 3.47 -1.91 -4.48
N ALA A 20 2.33 -2.41 -4.03
CA ALA A 20 2.20 -3.78 -3.53
C ALA A 20 2.61 -4.82 -4.58
N GLU A 21 2.34 -4.56 -5.86
CA GLU A 21 2.77 -5.40 -6.98
C GLU A 21 4.30 -5.45 -7.11
N GLN A 22 4.98 -4.32 -6.90
CA GLN A 22 6.45 -4.26 -6.91
C GLN A 22 7.05 -5.00 -5.71
N ILE A 23 6.41 -4.88 -4.55
CA ILE A 23 6.82 -5.60 -3.33
C ILE A 23 6.79 -7.11 -3.59
N VAL A 24 5.69 -7.63 -4.15
CA VAL A 24 5.57 -9.06 -4.45
C VAL A 24 6.62 -9.51 -5.47
N GLN A 25 6.89 -8.71 -6.52
CA GLN A 25 7.94 -9.04 -7.49
C GLN A 25 9.32 -9.14 -6.85
N ILE A 26 9.66 -8.21 -5.94
CA ILE A 26 10.94 -8.23 -5.21
C ILE A 26 11.05 -9.47 -4.31
N LEU A 27 9.96 -9.83 -3.60
CA LEU A 27 9.94 -11.03 -2.76
C LEU A 27 10.11 -12.31 -3.59
N GLN A 28 9.44 -12.40 -4.75
CA GLN A 28 9.58 -13.52 -5.67
C GLN A 28 10.99 -13.63 -6.26
N GLU A 29 11.64 -12.51 -6.58
CA GLU A 29 13.04 -12.50 -7.01
C GLU A 29 13.97 -13.06 -5.93
N ALA A 30 13.76 -12.65 -4.68
CA ALA A 30 14.54 -13.18 -3.55
C ALA A 30 14.30 -14.68 -3.31
N GLU A 31 13.08 -15.17 -3.54
CA GLU A 31 12.74 -16.60 -3.40
C GLU A 31 13.37 -17.50 -4.46
N ARG A 32 13.74 -16.96 -5.63
CA ARG A 32 14.49 -17.71 -6.65
C ARG A 32 15.90 -18.10 -6.19
N GLY A 33 16.44 -17.41 -5.19
CA GLY A 33 17.74 -17.71 -4.60
C GLY A 33 18.95 -17.30 -5.45
N GLU A 34 18.75 -16.50 -6.49
CA GLU A 34 19.84 -16.00 -7.37
C GLU A 34 20.74 -14.97 -6.66
N MET A 35 20.21 -14.28 -5.64
CA MET A 35 20.91 -13.24 -4.87
C MET A 35 20.66 -13.44 -3.38
N THR A 36 21.61 -13.03 -2.53
CA THR A 36 21.37 -12.99 -1.08
C THR A 36 20.33 -11.92 -0.75
N ILE A 37 19.62 -12.06 0.38
CA ILE A 37 18.65 -11.04 0.85
C ILE A 37 19.33 -9.66 1.00
N GLY A 38 20.59 -9.64 1.46
CA GLY A 38 21.37 -8.41 1.58
C GLY A 38 21.63 -7.74 0.23
N ASP A 39 21.90 -8.52 -0.82
CA ASP A 39 22.13 -8.00 -2.17
C ASP A 39 20.83 -7.52 -2.82
N VAL A 40 19.71 -8.22 -2.60
CA VAL A 40 18.37 -7.75 -2.99
C VAL A 40 18.07 -6.42 -2.31
N CYS A 41 18.33 -6.31 -1.00
CA CYS A 41 18.11 -5.09 -0.24
C CYS A 41 18.95 -3.91 -0.76
N ARG A 42 20.22 -4.14 -1.11
CA ARG A 42 21.08 -3.12 -1.74
C ARG A 42 20.57 -2.71 -3.11
N ARG A 43 20.20 -3.67 -3.96
CA ARG A 43 19.68 -3.43 -5.33
C ARG A 43 18.43 -2.57 -5.32
N TYR A 44 17.52 -2.82 -4.38
CA TYR A 44 16.27 -2.11 -4.22
C TYR A 44 16.35 -0.98 -3.18
N GLU A 45 17.55 -0.57 -2.76
CA GLU A 45 17.75 0.55 -1.81
C GLU A 45 16.82 0.48 -0.58
N MET A 46 16.70 -0.70 0.00
CA MET A 46 15.81 -0.98 1.11
C MET A 46 16.55 -1.67 2.26
N SER A 47 16.02 -1.56 3.46
CA SER A 47 16.57 -2.27 4.62
C SER A 47 16.06 -3.71 4.67
N GLU A 48 16.87 -4.62 5.23
CA GLU A 48 16.42 -6.00 5.48
C GLU A 48 15.19 -6.06 6.40
N ALA A 49 15.09 -5.14 7.36
CA ALA A 49 13.90 -5.01 8.22
C ALA A 49 12.63 -4.70 7.41
N THR A 50 12.74 -3.89 6.35
CA THR A 50 11.65 -3.62 5.42
C THR A 50 11.31 -4.89 4.61
N PHE A 51 12.32 -5.60 4.13
CA PHE A 51 12.13 -6.84 3.37
C PHE A 51 11.36 -7.89 4.18
N TYR A 52 11.79 -8.19 5.42
CA TYR A 52 11.10 -9.17 6.26
C TYR A 52 9.69 -8.73 6.66
N ARG A 53 9.47 -7.42 6.86
CA ARG A 53 8.11 -6.89 7.07
C ARG A 53 7.22 -7.15 5.87
N TRP A 54 7.72 -6.89 4.65
CA TRP A 54 6.98 -7.19 3.43
C TRP A 54 6.73 -8.67 3.27
N ARG A 55 7.73 -9.52 3.53
CA ARG A 55 7.59 -10.98 3.45
C ARG A 55 6.47 -11.50 4.37
N ARG A 56 6.33 -10.95 5.58
CA ARG A 56 5.23 -11.30 6.50
C ARG A 56 3.84 -10.95 5.97
N VAL A 57 3.72 -9.89 5.17
CA VAL A 57 2.42 -9.36 4.71
C VAL A 57 2.07 -9.88 3.30
N TYR A 58 3.05 -9.97 2.42
CA TYR A 58 2.88 -10.23 0.99
C TYR A 58 3.53 -11.54 0.52
N GLY A 59 4.27 -12.26 1.39
CA GLY A 59 5.06 -13.44 1.00
C GLY A 59 4.22 -14.57 0.40
N ASP A 60 2.98 -14.73 0.85
CA ASP A 60 2.07 -15.76 0.32
C ASP A 60 1.22 -15.28 -0.86
N MET A 61 1.40 -14.02 -1.32
CA MET A 61 0.58 -13.43 -2.38
C MET A 61 1.29 -13.46 -3.74
N LYS A 62 0.52 -13.69 -4.80
CA LYS A 62 1.00 -13.53 -6.19
C LYS A 62 0.67 -12.14 -6.74
N VAL A 63 1.47 -11.64 -7.68
CA VAL A 63 1.25 -10.33 -8.33
C VAL A 63 -0.17 -10.17 -8.89
N PRO A 64 -0.76 -11.16 -9.60
CA PRO A 64 -2.14 -11.05 -10.10
C PRO A 64 -3.18 -10.94 -8.98
N GLU A 65 -2.96 -11.60 -7.84
CA GLU A 65 -3.87 -11.59 -6.69
C GLU A 65 -3.85 -10.20 -6.03
N VAL A 66 -2.67 -9.60 -5.85
CA VAL A 66 -2.53 -8.25 -5.29
C VAL A 66 -3.18 -7.20 -6.20
N LYS A 67 -2.96 -7.30 -7.52
CA LYS A 67 -3.61 -6.41 -8.47
C LYS A 67 -5.13 -6.52 -8.40
N ARG A 68 -5.65 -7.75 -8.38
CA ARG A 68 -7.08 -8.02 -8.29
C ARG A 68 -7.68 -7.50 -6.99
N LEU A 69 -7.00 -7.70 -5.86
CA LEU A 69 -7.43 -7.20 -4.56
C LEU A 69 -7.57 -5.69 -4.58
N ARG A 70 -6.57 -4.97 -5.10
CA ARG A 70 -6.58 -3.52 -5.21
C ARG A 70 -7.72 -2.99 -6.11
N GLU A 71 -8.00 -3.66 -7.21
CA GLU A 71 -9.15 -3.33 -8.09
C GLU A 71 -10.48 -3.52 -7.35
N LEU A 72 -10.62 -4.63 -6.63
CA LEU A 72 -11.82 -4.93 -5.84
C LEU A 72 -12.02 -3.92 -4.70
N GLU A 73 -10.96 -3.51 -4.01
CA GLU A 73 -11.03 -2.48 -2.97
C GLU A 73 -11.49 -1.13 -3.53
N GLN A 74 -10.98 -0.73 -4.69
CA GLN A 74 -11.39 0.51 -5.36
C GLN A 74 -12.86 0.46 -5.78
N GLU A 75 -13.30 -0.64 -6.38
CA GLU A 75 -14.69 -0.80 -6.77
C GLU A 75 -15.61 -0.85 -5.55
N ASN A 76 -15.21 -1.55 -4.49
CA ASN A 76 -15.97 -1.58 -3.24
C ASN A 76 -16.13 -0.18 -2.62
N ALA A 77 -15.06 0.62 -2.61
CA ALA A 77 -15.13 2.01 -2.15
C ALA A 77 -16.05 2.87 -3.03
N ARG A 78 -16.02 2.67 -4.35
CA ARG A 78 -16.93 3.35 -5.28
C ARG A 78 -18.39 2.97 -5.02
N LEU A 79 -18.67 1.68 -4.90
CA LEU A 79 -20.01 1.16 -4.65
C LEU A 79 -20.57 1.64 -3.31
N LYS A 80 -19.77 1.61 -2.24
CA LYS A 80 -20.16 2.14 -0.92
C LYS A 80 -20.58 3.61 -0.98
N ARG A 81 -19.85 4.43 -1.74
CA ARG A 81 -20.19 5.84 -1.94
C ARG A 81 -21.54 6.00 -2.64
N ILE A 82 -21.73 5.28 -3.75
CA ILE A 82 -22.98 5.33 -4.51
C ILE A 82 -24.16 4.91 -3.63
N VAL A 83 -24.02 3.83 -2.86
CA VAL A 83 -25.08 3.36 -1.95
C VAL A 83 -25.41 4.43 -0.91
N ALA A 84 -24.41 5.02 -0.24
CA ALA A 84 -24.64 6.07 0.74
C ALA A 84 -25.34 7.30 0.14
N GLU A 85 -24.93 7.73 -1.07
CA GLU A 85 -25.59 8.84 -1.77
C GLU A 85 -27.05 8.52 -2.11
N ARG A 86 -27.34 7.30 -2.58
CA ARG A 86 -28.71 6.87 -2.89
C ARG A 86 -29.59 6.76 -1.64
N ASP A 87 -29.04 6.25 -0.55
CA ASP A 87 -29.78 6.13 0.72
C ASP A 87 -30.19 7.53 1.23
N LEU A 88 -29.28 8.51 1.14
CA LEU A 88 -29.59 9.91 1.49
C LEU A 88 -30.68 10.52 0.59
N GLU A 89 -30.63 10.26 -0.73
CA GLU A 89 -31.68 10.70 -1.65
C GLU A 89 -33.05 10.08 -1.31
N ILE A 90 -33.07 8.79 -0.98
CA ILE A 90 -34.28 8.06 -0.58
C ILE A 90 -34.87 8.63 0.71
N ASP A 91 -34.03 8.88 1.71
CA ASP A 91 -34.48 9.42 2.99
C ASP A 91 -35.06 10.83 2.84
N ALA A 92 -34.41 11.68 2.04
CA ALA A 92 -34.95 13.00 1.71
C ALA A 92 -36.31 12.90 0.98
N MET A 93 -36.47 11.98 0.04
CA MET A 93 -37.75 11.75 -0.64
C MET A 93 -38.84 11.28 0.31
N LYS A 94 -38.53 10.35 1.23
CA LYS A 94 -39.48 9.86 2.23
C LYS A 94 -39.94 10.97 3.17
N GLU A 95 -39.02 11.84 3.61
CA GLU A 95 -39.35 12.98 4.48
C GLU A 95 -40.29 13.98 3.79
N VAL A 96 -40.07 14.26 2.50
CA VAL A 96 -40.97 15.12 1.71
C VAL A 96 -42.36 14.50 1.58
N LEU A 97 -42.45 13.19 1.35
CA LEU A 97 -43.72 12.48 1.23
C LEU A 97 -44.47 12.40 2.57
N SER A 98 -43.76 12.24 3.69
CA SER A 98 -44.40 12.19 5.02
C SER A 98 -44.96 13.53 5.48
N LYS A 99 -44.51 14.65 4.91
CA LYS A 99 -45.02 16.00 5.23
C LYS A 99 -46.26 16.40 4.41
N LYS A 100 -46.69 15.59 3.44
CA LYS A 100 -47.83 15.89 2.55
C LYS A 100 -49.20 15.47 3.12
N TRP A 101 -49.26 14.98 4.36
CA TRP A 101 -50.47 14.51 5.03
C TRP A 101 -50.49 14.98 6.47
#